data_AF-A0A6N2SMC4-F1
#
_entry.id   AF-A0A6N2SMC4-F1
#
_cell.length_a   1.000
_cell.length_b   1.000
_cell.length_c   1.000
_cell.angle_alpha   90.00
_cell.angle_beta   90.00
_cell.angle_gamma   90.00
#
_symmetry.space_group_name_H-M   'P 1'
#
loop_
_entity.id
_entity.type
_entity.pdbx_description
1 polymer ?
#
loop_
_entity_poly.entity_id
_entity_poly.type
_entity_poly.pdbx_seq_one_letter_code
_entity_poly.pdbx_strand_id
1 'polypeptide(L)'
;MQSHLAWLCKATNAGRFLRQLIRLNRRIEPYVDRRPRTRRIIGVCPECGREVMAAKGESLLLCKCGNPINVAELREQGRDKAESIHLTKTPAGMSQWLRENYGYEVSRKQISNWLNRGKLPSSKPVDDGYREFNIREILALAMGSSTRPA
;
A
#
# COMPACT_ATOMS: atom_id res chain seq x y z
N MET A 1 5.19 -7.03 -37.30
CA MET A 1 6.25 -7.16 -36.27
C MET A 1 5.67 -7.85 -35.04
N GLN A 2 5.69 -9.19 -35.00
CA GLN A 2 5.51 -9.90 -33.73
C GLN A 2 6.74 -9.59 -32.89
N SER A 3 6.57 -8.86 -31.79
CA SER A 3 7.67 -8.44 -30.94
C SER A 3 8.37 -9.68 -30.39
N HIS A 4 9.70 -9.73 -30.54
CA HIS A 4 10.61 -10.76 -30.01
C HIS A 4 10.31 -11.13 -28.54
N LEU A 5 9.70 -10.20 -27.80
CA LEU A 5 9.20 -10.33 -26.43
C LEU A 5 8.10 -11.40 -26.27
N ALA A 6 7.15 -11.49 -27.20
CA ALA A 6 6.08 -12.50 -27.14
C ALA A 6 6.62 -13.94 -27.32
N TRP A 7 7.67 -14.10 -28.12
CA TRP A 7 8.34 -15.40 -28.31
C TRP A 7 9.17 -15.78 -27.08
N LEU A 8 9.85 -14.81 -26.46
CA LEU A 8 10.55 -15.00 -25.18
C LEU A 8 9.59 -15.39 -24.05
N CYS A 9 8.37 -14.86 -24.02
CA CYS A 9 7.34 -15.25 -23.05
C CYS A 9 6.80 -16.67 -23.27
N LYS A 10 6.91 -17.23 -24.48
CA LYS A 10 6.51 -18.60 -24.83
C LYS A 10 7.61 -19.64 -24.60
N ALA A 11 8.84 -19.21 -24.33
CA ALA A 11 9.92 -20.13 -24.02
C ALA A 11 9.60 -20.90 -22.72
N THR A 12 9.88 -22.19 -22.68
CA THR A 12 9.57 -23.10 -21.56
C THR A 12 10.11 -22.61 -20.20
N ASN A 13 11.17 -21.80 -20.24
CA ASN A 13 11.85 -21.24 -19.08
C ASN A 13 11.58 -19.74 -18.83
N ALA A 14 10.65 -19.12 -19.55
CA ALA A 14 10.37 -17.68 -19.47
C ALA A 14 10.14 -17.20 -18.03
N GLY A 15 9.33 -17.93 -17.26
CA GLY A 15 9.09 -17.62 -15.85
C GLY A 15 10.33 -17.73 -14.97
N ARG A 16 11.24 -18.68 -15.25
CA ARG A 16 12.52 -18.81 -14.55
C ARG A 16 13.43 -17.61 -14.85
N PHE A 17 13.55 -17.24 -16.14
CA PHE A 17 14.37 -16.10 -16.55
C PHE A 17 13.84 -14.78 -15.98
N LEU A 18 12.52 -14.58 -15.97
CA LEU A 18 11.89 -13.41 -15.38
C LEU A 18 12.26 -13.29 -13.89
N ARG A 19 12.10 -14.37 -13.11
CA ARG A 19 12.49 -14.36 -11.68
C ARG A 19 13.97 -14.07 -11.48
N GLN A 20 14.83 -14.59 -12.35
CA GLN A 20 16.27 -14.35 -12.30
C GLN A 20 16.61 -12.88 -12.58
N LEU A 21 16.00 -12.28 -13.60
CA LEU A 21 16.18 -10.86 -13.94
C LEU A 21 15.72 -9.95 -12.79
N ILE A 22 14.58 -10.23 -12.17
CA ILE A 22 14.10 -9.43 -11.03
C ILE A 22 15.09 -9.50 -9.85
N ARG A 23 15.63 -10.68 -9.54
CA ARG A 23 16.66 -10.82 -8.49
C ARG A 23 17.92 -10.03 -8.81
N LEU A 24 18.38 -10.08 -10.05
CA LEU A 24 19.58 -9.37 -10.49
C LEU A 24 19.37 -7.85 -10.39
N ASN A 25 18.24 -7.33 -10.87
CA ASN A 25 17.91 -5.92 -10.73
C ASN A 25 17.90 -5.48 -9.26
N ARG A 26 17.25 -6.22 -8.37
CA ARG A 26 17.25 -5.91 -6.93
C ARG A 26 18.65 -5.90 -6.30
N ARG A 27 19.57 -6.71 -6.82
CA ARG A 27 20.96 -6.75 -6.34
C ARG A 27 21.79 -5.58 -6.86
N ILE A 28 21.50 -5.10 -8.07
CA ILE A 28 22.21 -3.99 -8.72
C ILE A 28 21.70 -2.63 -8.22
N GLU A 29 20.40 -2.51 -7.94
CA GLU A 29 19.74 -1.27 -7.48
C GLU A 29 20.52 -0.49 -6.41
N PRO A 30 21.01 -1.10 -5.29
CA PRO A 30 21.74 -0.36 -4.25
C PRO A 30 23.07 0.23 -4.72
N TYR A 31 23.68 -0.33 -5.78
CA TYR A 31 24.94 0.16 -6.32
C TYR A 31 24.72 1.28 -7.35
N VAL A 32 23.56 1.30 -8.02
CA VAL A 32 23.21 2.33 -9.01
C VAL A 32 22.53 3.53 -8.35
N ASP A 33 21.73 3.30 -7.31
CA ASP A 33 21.04 4.36 -6.59
C ASP A 33 22.00 5.10 -5.64
N ARG A 34 22.47 6.28 -6.06
CA ARG A 34 23.32 7.19 -5.23
C ARG A 34 22.66 7.61 -3.91
N ARG A 35 21.34 7.49 -3.78
CA ARG A 35 20.58 7.77 -2.56
C ARG A 35 19.51 6.69 -2.39
N PRO A 36 19.43 6.01 -1.23
CA PRO A 36 18.47 4.93 -1.03
C PRO A 36 17.04 5.45 -1.18
N ARG A 37 16.26 4.83 -2.06
CA ARG A 37 14.87 5.21 -2.27
C ARG A 37 14.04 4.85 -1.05
N THR A 38 13.15 5.76 -0.65
CA THR A 38 12.18 5.46 0.42
C THR A 38 11.20 4.39 -0.07
N ARG A 39 11.24 3.22 0.58
CA ARG A 39 10.31 2.12 0.30
C ARG A 39 9.07 2.26 1.17
N ARG A 40 7.89 2.19 0.56
CA ARG A 40 6.59 2.30 1.24
C ARG A 40 5.80 1.02 1.04
N ILE A 41 4.96 0.67 2.01
CA ILE A 41 4.02 -0.45 1.87
C ILE A 41 2.99 -0.08 0.80
N ILE A 42 2.75 -1.02 -0.11
CA ILE A 42 1.83 -0.84 -1.24
C ILE A 42 0.63 -1.77 -1.14
N GLY A 43 0.82 -2.94 -0.53
CA GLY A 43 -0.21 -3.95 -0.35
C GLY A 43 0.40 -5.23 0.21
N VAL A 44 -0.40 -6.28 0.22
CA VAL A 44 0.00 -7.63 0.62
C VAL A 44 0.18 -8.52 -0.60
N CYS A 45 1.13 -9.45 -0.54
CA CYS A 45 1.32 -10.43 -1.60
C CYS A 45 0.08 -11.35 -1.69
N PRO A 46 -0.53 -11.55 -2.87
CA PRO A 46 -1.72 -12.38 -3.00
C PRO A 46 -1.48 -13.86 -2.67
N GLU A 47 -0.24 -14.34 -2.84
CA GLU A 47 0.11 -15.75 -2.62
C GLU A 47 0.45 -16.09 -1.16
N CYS A 48 1.09 -15.17 -0.43
CA CYS A 48 1.58 -15.47 0.92
C CYS A 48 1.17 -14.45 1.99
N GLY A 49 0.35 -13.46 1.66
CA GLY A 49 -0.17 -12.46 2.60
C GLY A 49 0.87 -11.48 3.17
N ARG A 50 2.15 -11.62 2.80
CA ARG A 50 3.22 -10.78 3.34
C ARG A 50 3.18 -9.36 2.77
N GLU A 51 3.48 -8.37 3.59
CA GLU A 51 3.59 -6.98 3.16
C GLU A 51 4.64 -6.79 2.08
N VAL A 52 4.26 -6.02 1.06
CA VAL A 52 5.09 -5.70 -0.10
C VAL A 52 5.43 -4.22 -0.03
N MET A 53 6.73 -3.96 0.06
CA MET A 53 7.26 -2.60 0.03
C MET A 53 7.91 -2.35 -1.33
N ALA A 54 7.58 -1.23 -1.96
CA ALA A 54 8.28 -0.78 -3.17
C ALA A 54 8.66 0.70 -3.08
N ALA A 55 9.71 1.05 -3.82
CA ALA A 55 10.10 2.44 -4.02
C ALA A 55 9.21 3.13 -5.07
N LYS A 56 9.31 4.46 -5.13
CA LYS A 56 8.73 5.24 -6.23
C LYS A 56 9.45 4.89 -7.53
N GLY A 57 8.70 4.47 -8.55
CA GLY A 57 9.24 4.09 -9.87
C GLY A 57 9.60 2.61 -10.04
N GLU A 58 9.50 1.78 -9.00
CA GLU A 58 9.62 0.32 -9.16
C GLU A 58 8.35 -0.25 -9.80
N SER A 59 8.50 -1.00 -10.89
CA SER A 59 7.40 -1.62 -11.64
C SER A 59 7.21 -3.10 -11.30
N LEU A 60 8.29 -3.83 -11.03
CA LEU A 60 8.26 -5.28 -10.83
C LEU A 60 9.10 -5.69 -9.62
N LEU A 61 8.53 -6.48 -8.72
CA LEU A 61 9.19 -6.98 -7.51
C LEU A 61 9.07 -8.49 -7.40
N LEU A 62 10.03 -9.13 -6.75
CA LEU A 62 9.92 -10.54 -6.38
C LEU A 62 9.64 -10.63 -4.88
N CYS A 63 8.49 -11.19 -4.54
CA CYS A 63 8.19 -11.52 -3.16
C CYS A 63 9.16 -12.57 -2.62
N LYS A 64 9.32 -12.65 -1.30
CA LYS A 64 10.10 -13.71 -0.65
C LYS A 64 9.56 -15.12 -0.96
N CYS A 65 8.26 -15.26 -1.24
CA CYS A 65 7.66 -16.53 -1.69
C CYS A 65 7.99 -16.89 -3.15
N GLY A 66 8.68 -16.02 -3.89
CA GLY A 66 9.02 -16.26 -5.30
C GLY A 66 7.96 -15.83 -6.30
N ASN A 67 6.84 -15.24 -5.83
CA ASN A 67 5.83 -14.65 -6.71
C ASN A 67 6.33 -13.30 -7.30
N PRO A 68 6.35 -13.14 -8.64
CA PRO A 68 6.54 -11.82 -9.25
C PRO A 68 5.31 -10.95 -9.01
N ILE A 69 5.54 -9.74 -8.52
CA ILE A 69 4.52 -8.75 -8.19
C ILE A 69 4.65 -7.58 -9.15
N ASN A 70 3.58 -7.29 -9.86
CA ASN A 70 3.42 -6.04 -10.57
C ASN A 70 3.00 -4.96 -9.57
N VAL A 71 3.87 -3.97 -9.37
CA VAL A 71 3.67 -2.92 -8.36
C VAL A 71 2.51 -2.00 -8.74
N ALA A 72 2.32 -1.72 -10.04
CA ALA A 72 1.22 -0.88 -10.50
C ALA A 72 -0.14 -1.56 -10.27
N GLU A 73 -0.21 -2.84 -10.62
CA GLU A 73 -1.41 -3.66 -10.42
C GLU A 73 -1.71 -3.86 -8.93
N LEU A 74 -0.69 -4.09 -8.09
CA LEU A 74 -0.90 -4.19 -6.64
C LEU A 74 -1.37 -2.86 -6.03
N ARG A 75 -0.89 -1.71 -6.56
CA ARG A 75 -1.39 -0.38 -6.17
C ARG A 75 -2.83 -0.16 -6.61
N GLU A 76 -3.23 -0.72 -7.74
CA GLU A 76 -4.60 -0.64 -8.25
C GLU A 76 -5.55 -1.52 -7.45
N GLN A 77 -5.23 -2.80 -7.29
CA GLN A 77 -5.99 -3.72 -6.43
C GLN A 77 -6.06 -3.22 -4.98
N GLY A 78 -4.97 -2.64 -4.47
CA GLY A 78 -4.94 -2.00 -3.16
C GLY A 78 -5.76 -0.70 -3.10
N ARG A 79 -5.83 0.07 -4.20
CA ARG A 79 -6.73 1.23 -4.33
C ARG A 79 -8.18 0.77 -4.30
N ASP A 80 -8.56 -0.16 -5.16
CA ASP A 80 -9.94 -0.59 -5.34
C ASP A 80 -10.49 -1.26 -4.07
N LYS A 81 -9.69 -2.15 -3.45
CA LYS A 81 -10.05 -2.76 -2.17
C LYS A 81 -10.15 -1.69 -1.07
N ALA A 82 -9.19 -0.78 -0.94
CA ALA A 82 -9.22 0.23 0.12
C ALA A 82 -10.28 1.31 -0.10
N GLU A 83 -10.65 1.62 -1.35
CA GLU A 83 -11.74 2.53 -1.69
C GLU A 83 -13.12 1.93 -1.36
N SER A 84 -13.26 0.60 -1.46
CA SER A 84 -14.50 -0.10 -1.12
C SER A 84 -14.71 -0.31 0.40
N ILE A 85 -13.65 -0.35 1.20
CA ILE A 85 -13.78 -0.68 2.63
C ILE A 85 -14.10 0.58 3.44
N HIS A 86 -15.36 0.61 3.92
CA HIS A 86 -15.87 1.60 4.84
C HIS A 86 -15.95 1.01 6.24
N LEU A 87 -15.48 1.75 7.23
CA LEU A 87 -15.55 1.34 8.64
C LEU A 87 -16.40 2.34 9.42
N THR A 88 -17.47 1.85 10.04
CA THR A 88 -18.37 2.66 10.86
C THR A 88 -17.91 2.65 12.31
N LYS A 89 -17.43 3.79 12.80
CA LYS A 89 -16.97 3.99 14.19
C LYS A 89 -17.25 5.41 14.65
N THR A 90 -17.17 5.66 15.94
CA THR A 90 -17.05 7.03 16.46
C THR A 90 -15.62 7.56 16.22
N PRO A 91 -15.38 8.88 16.24
CA PRO A 91 -14.02 9.42 16.14
C PRO A 91 -13.06 8.89 17.22
N ALA A 92 -13.57 8.55 18.41
CA ALA A 92 -12.80 7.92 19.47
C ALA A 92 -12.45 6.46 19.12
N GLY A 93 -13.45 5.69 18.66
CA GLY A 93 -13.24 4.32 18.21
C GLY A 93 -12.28 4.21 17.03
N MET A 94 -12.28 5.20 16.12
CA MET A 94 -11.36 5.24 14.99
C MET A 94 -9.91 5.53 15.42
N SER A 95 -9.71 6.40 16.41
CA SER A 95 -8.40 6.64 17.03
C SER A 95 -7.83 5.35 17.63
N GLN A 96 -8.64 4.62 18.40
CA GLN A 96 -8.25 3.33 18.95
C GLN A 96 -7.96 2.31 17.85
N TRP A 97 -8.82 2.22 16.83
CA TRP A 97 -8.65 1.30 15.71
C TRP A 97 -7.34 1.55 14.95
N LEU A 98 -6.98 2.81 14.69
CA LEU A 98 -5.71 3.18 14.05
C LEU A 98 -4.49 2.77 14.88
N ARG A 99 -4.58 2.89 16.21
CA ARG A 99 -3.53 2.46 17.13
C ARG A 99 -3.38 0.95 17.18
N GLU A 100 -4.48 0.21 17.33
CA GLU A 100 -4.47 -1.25 17.49
C GLU A 100 -4.10 -1.98 16.20
N ASN A 101 -4.59 -1.52 15.05
CA ASN A 101 -4.41 -2.24 13.78
C ASN A 101 -3.17 -1.78 13.01
N TYR A 102 -2.75 -0.52 13.18
CA TYR A 102 -1.67 0.07 12.37
C TYR A 102 -0.60 0.80 13.19
N GLY A 103 -0.73 0.89 14.52
CA GLY A 103 0.24 1.56 15.39
C GLY A 103 0.30 3.08 15.23
N TYR A 104 -0.69 3.71 14.59
CA TYR A 104 -0.70 5.17 14.42
C TYR A 104 -1.30 5.86 15.64
N GLU A 105 -0.51 6.68 16.33
CA GLU A 105 -0.98 7.53 17.43
C GLU A 105 -1.65 8.78 16.88
N VAL A 106 -2.97 8.69 16.66
CA VAL A 106 -3.82 9.83 16.27
C VAL A 106 -4.88 10.03 17.33
N SER A 107 -4.97 11.21 17.92
CA SER A 107 -5.97 11.55 18.91
C SER A 107 -7.38 11.69 18.31
N ARG A 108 -8.43 11.43 19.11
CA ARG A 108 -9.82 11.75 18.76
C ARG A 108 -9.97 13.18 18.24
N LYS A 109 -9.30 14.15 18.87
CA LYS A 109 -9.36 15.57 18.50
C LYS A 109 -8.79 15.82 17.11
N GLN A 110 -7.71 15.14 16.72
CA GLN A 110 -7.17 15.23 15.37
C GLN A 110 -8.16 14.69 14.33
N ILE A 111 -8.81 13.55 14.60
CA ILE A 111 -9.82 12.98 13.70
C ILE A 111 -11.03 13.92 13.57
N SER A 112 -11.53 14.46 14.68
CA SER A 112 -12.59 15.47 14.67
C SER A 112 -12.19 16.72 13.91
N ASN A 113 -10.95 17.18 14.04
CA ASN A 113 -10.44 18.32 13.26
C ASN A 113 -10.37 18.03 11.76
N TRP A 114 -10.04 16.80 11.36
CA TRP A 114 -10.05 16.41 9.93
C TRP A 114 -11.45 16.40 9.36
N LEU A 115 -12.43 15.88 10.11
CA LEU A 115 -13.84 15.93 9.75
C LEU A 115 -14.32 17.39 9.60
N ASN A 116 -14.06 18.23 10.60
CA ASN A 116 -14.50 19.64 10.59
C ASN A 116 -13.83 20.46 9.48
N ARG A 117 -12.62 20.10 9.06
CA ARG A 117 -11.90 20.74 7.95
C ARG A 117 -12.21 20.12 6.59
N GLY A 118 -13.13 19.17 6.49
CA GLY A 118 -13.50 18.51 5.23
C GLY A 118 -12.39 17.68 4.61
N LYS A 119 -11.39 17.22 5.39
CA LYS A 119 -10.27 16.40 4.88
C LYS A 119 -10.64 14.92 4.63
N LEU A 120 -11.83 14.52 5.07
CA LEU A 120 -12.39 13.17 4.90
C LEU A 120 -13.71 13.30 4.12
N PRO A 121 -13.65 13.61 2.81
CA PRO A 121 -14.85 13.91 2.01
C PRO A 121 -15.77 12.71 1.85
N SER A 122 -15.24 11.48 1.95
CA SER A 122 -16.04 10.26 1.87
C SER A 122 -16.72 9.89 3.20
N SER A 123 -16.50 10.65 4.28
CA SER A 123 -17.08 10.34 5.58
C SER A 123 -18.55 10.76 5.66
N LYS A 124 -19.43 9.81 5.98
CA LYS A 124 -20.88 10.04 6.13
C LYS A 124 -21.31 9.87 7.59
N PRO A 125 -22.17 10.75 8.12
CA PRO A 125 -22.84 10.49 9.39
C PRO A 125 -23.82 9.32 9.24
N VAL A 126 -23.84 8.42 10.21
CA VAL A 126 -24.77 7.27 10.24
C VAL A 126 -25.85 7.52 11.27
N ASP A 127 -25.53 7.46 12.57
CA ASP A 127 -26.36 7.90 13.71
C ASP A 127 -25.54 7.85 15.02
N ASP A 128 -26.02 8.42 16.13
CA ASP A 128 -25.43 8.32 17.49
C ASP A 128 -23.92 8.67 17.58
N GLY A 129 -23.50 9.66 16.79
CA GLY A 129 -22.09 10.08 16.73
C GLY A 129 -21.15 9.11 16.00
N TYR A 130 -21.67 8.04 15.40
CA TYR A 130 -20.95 7.18 14.48
C TYR A 130 -20.85 7.80 13.09
N ARG A 131 -19.72 7.52 12.45
CA ARG A 131 -19.44 7.93 11.09
C ARG A 131 -18.87 6.76 10.31
N GLU A 132 -19.27 6.68 9.06
CA GLU A 132 -18.56 5.89 8.06
C GLU A 132 -17.26 6.60 7.72
N PHE A 133 -16.16 5.86 7.77
CA PHE A 133 -14.85 6.33 7.37
C PHE A 133 -14.35 5.49 6.22
N ASN A 134 -13.85 6.17 5.18
CA ASN A 134 -13.05 5.50 4.17
C ASN A 134 -11.65 5.22 4.75
N ILE A 135 -11.26 3.94 4.78
CA ILE A 135 -10.00 3.51 5.41
C ILE A 135 -8.78 4.15 4.71
N ARG A 136 -8.82 4.33 3.39
CA ARG A 136 -7.72 4.92 2.64
C ARG A 136 -7.48 6.38 3.02
N GLU A 137 -8.54 7.17 3.10
CA GLU A 137 -8.45 8.60 3.44
C GLU A 137 -7.89 8.79 4.85
N ILE A 138 -8.40 8.01 5.81
CA ILE A 138 -8.00 8.16 7.21
C ILE A 138 -6.57 7.67 7.45
N LEU A 139 -6.15 6.58 6.79
CA LEU A 139 -4.76 6.12 6.83
C LEU A 139 -3.80 7.12 6.17
N ALA A 140 -4.20 7.75 5.05
CA ALA A 140 -3.39 8.76 4.39
C ALA A 140 -3.13 9.97 5.30
N LEU A 141 -4.16 10.42 6.03
CA LEU A 141 -4.02 11.49 7.02
C LEU A 141 -3.20 11.03 8.24
N ALA A 142 -3.45 9.83 8.76
CA ALA A 142 -2.71 9.27 9.88
C ALA A 142 -1.21 9.15 9.59
N MET A 143 -0.84 8.67 8.40
CA MET A 143 0.55 8.63 7.95
C MET A 143 1.19 10.02 7.84
N GLY A 144 0.42 11.03 7.43
CA GLY A 144 0.90 12.41 7.32
C GLY A 144 0.98 13.16 8.66
N SER A 145 0.23 12.70 9.67
CA SER A 145 0.15 13.36 10.99
C SER A 145 0.89 12.64 12.11
N SER A 146 1.24 11.37 11.91
CA SER A 146 1.86 10.54 12.94
C SER A 146 3.34 10.89 13.11
N THR A 147 3.70 11.22 14.34
CA THR A 147 5.03 10.96 14.87
C THR A 147 5.10 9.45 15.10
N ARG A 148 5.83 8.70 14.26
CA ARG A 148 6.13 7.29 14.59
C ARG A 148 7.02 7.29 15.84
N PRO A 149 6.71 6.56 16.91
CA PRO A 149 7.77 6.16 17.83
C PRO A 149 8.76 5.29 17.03
N ALA A 150 10.05 5.60 17.20
CA ALA A 150 11.16 4.95 16.50
C ALA A 150 11.25 3.45 16.84
#